data_AF-A0A5N6RHL2-F1
#
_entry.id   AF-A0A5N6RHL2-F1
#
_cell.length_a   1.000
_cell.length_b   1.000
_cell.length_c   1.000
_cell.angle_alpha   90.00
_cell.angle_beta   90.00
_cell.angle_gamma   90.00
#
_symmetry.space_group_name_H-M   'P 1'
#
loop_
_entity.id
_entity.type
_entity.pdbx_description
1 polymer ?
#
loop_
_entity_poly.entity_id
_entity_poly.type
_entity_poly.pdbx_seq_one_letter_code
_entity_poly.pdbx_strand_id
1 'polypeptide(L)'
;MLVDIPSLPSIPASDMSKATSGRSSIVYEYFVDSATHMAKSNGLLVNTFELLERKAIKALSDGLCVPDGPTPPIFCIGPLISSSNQDGDDHLHECLNWLNSQPSQSVVFLCFGSMGLELFSAKQLREMAVGLENTLSRIATS
;
A
#
# COMPACT_ATOMS: atom_id res chain seq x y z
N MET A 1 -18.59 12.61 6.58
CA MET A 1 -19.38 11.37 6.43
C MET A 1 -18.47 10.21 6.80
N LEU A 2 -18.94 9.27 7.61
CA LEU A 2 -18.22 8.05 7.95
C LEU A 2 -18.75 6.90 7.11
N VAL A 3 -17.89 5.95 6.80
CA VAL A 3 -18.19 4.70 6.09
C VAL A 3 -17.97 3.55 7.06
N ASP A 4 -19.01 2.76 7.28
CA ASP A 4 -18.96 1.59 8.15
C ASP A 4 -18.67 0.33 7.33
N ILE A 5 -17.59 -0.36 7.70
CA ILE A 5 -17.21 -1.65 7.09
C ILE A 5 -17.25 -2.71 8.19
N PRO A 6 -17.86 -3.88 7.95
CA PRO A 6 -17.96 -4.93 8.96
C PRO A 6 -16.61 -5.26 9.61
N SER A 7 -16.60 -5.31 10.95
CA SER A 7 -15.42 -5.62 11.79
C SER A 7 -14.25 -4.61 11.74
N LEU A 8 -14.39 -3.49 11.05
CA LEU A 8 -13.41 -2.39 11.03
C LEU A 8 -13.95 -1.14 11.73
N PRO A 9 -13.07 -0.26 12.25
CA PRO A 9 -13.48 1.07 12.70
C PRO A 9 -14.10 1.87 11.55
N SER A 10 -15.07 2.73 11.85
CA SER A 10 -15.66 3.63 10.87
C SER A 10 -14.59 4.52 10.22
N ILE A 11 -14.56 4.55 8.90
CA ILE A 11 -13.52 5.24 8.12
C ILE A 11 -14.09 6.58 7.64
N PRO A 12 -13.40 7.71 7.81
CA PRO A 12 -13.78 8.96 7.16
C PRO A 12 -13.85 8.78 5.65
N ALA A 13 -14.92 9.28 5.01
CA ALA A 13 -15.05 9.19 3.55
C ALA A 13 -13.90 9.87 2.79
N SER A 14 -13.19 10.82 3.43
CA SER A 14 -11.97 11.45 2.90
C SER A 14 -10.78 10.49 2.78
N ASP A 15 -10.77 9.42 3.56
CA ASP A 15 -9.67 8.47 3.67
C ASP A 15 -9.91 7.23 2.77
N MET A 16 -11.09 7.14 2.17
CA MET A 16 -11.41 6.12 1.17
C MET A 16 -10.64 6.35 -0.13
N SER A 17 -10.45 5.27 -0.90
CA SER A 17 -9.81 5.36 -2.22
C SER A 17 -10.44 6.48 -3.06
N LYS A 18 -9.62 7.28 -3.75
CA LYS A 18 -10.10 8.32 -4.69
C LYS A 18 -11.04 7.75 -5.75
N ALA A 19 -10.93 6.47 -6.07
CA ALA A 19 -11.85 5.76 -6.95
C ALA A 19 -13.31 5.81 -6.45
N THR A 20 -13.53 6.00 -5.15
CA THR A 20 -14.86 6.11 -4.53
C THR A 20 -15.39 7.55 -4.44
N SER A 21 -14.57 8.56 -4.76
CA SER A 21 -14.87 9.98 -4.51
C SER A 21 -15.74 10.68 -5.56
N GLY A 22 -16.34 9.95 -6.50
CA GLY A 22 -17.22 10.52 -7.52
C GLY A 22 -17.97 9.47 -8.32
N ARG A 23 -19.26 9.29 -8.03
CA ARG A 23 -20.11 8.23 -8.62
C ARG A 23 -20.29 8.32 -10.14
N SER A 24 -20.04 9.48 -10.73
CA SER A 24 -20.11 9.71 -12.18
C SER A 24 -18.78 9.54 -12.91
N SER A 25 -17.69 9.25 -12.19
CA SER A 25 -16.38 9.06 -12.82
C SER A 25 -16.23 7.66 -13.39
N ILE A 26 -15.54 7.54 -14.53
CA ILE A 26 -15.20 6.25 -15.13
C ILE A 26 -14.37 5.36 -14.19
N VAL A 27 -13.55 5.98 -13.32
CA VAL A 27 -12.76 5.27 -12.30
C VAL A 27 -13.68 4.59 -11.27
N TYR A 28 -14.77 5.25 -10.88
CA TYR A 28 -15.77 4.67 -9.98
C TYR A 28 -16.50 3.49 -10.64
N GLU A 29 -16.83 3.60 -11.93
CA GLU A 29 -17.45 2.51 -12.69
C GLU A 29 -16.55 1.27 -12.71
N TYR A 30 -15.27 1.42 -13.07
CA TYR A 30 -14.31 0.32 -13.02
C TYR A 30 -14.11 -0.25 -11.62
N PHE A 31 -14.14 0.60 -10.59
CA PHE A 31 -14.03 0.16 -9.20
C PHE A 31 -15.21 -0.74 -8.78
N VAL A 32 -16.44 -0.32 -9.09
CA VAL A 32 -17.66 -1.10 -8.79
C VAL A 32 -17.69 -2.39 -9.62
N ASP A 33 -17.32 -2.33 -10.89
CA ASP A 33 -17.27 -3.50 -11.77
C ASP A 33 -16.24 -4.53 -11.28
N SER A 34 -15.03 -4.07 -10.92
CA SER A 34 -13.99 -4.92 -10.34
C SER A 34 -14.45 -5.57 -9.03
N ALA A 35 -15.06 -4.78 -8.13
CA ALA A 35 -15.59 -5.31 -6.86
C ALA A 35 -16.66 -6.39 -7.07
N THR A 36 -17.55 -6.18 -8.04
CA THR A 36 -18.61 -7.13 -8.40
C THR A 36 -18.04 -8.42 -8.96
N HIS A 37 -17.00 -8.35 -9.80
CA HIS A 37 -16.35 -9.53 -10.36
C HIS A 37 -15.48 -10.27 -9.34
N MET A 38 -14.81 -9.56 -8.43
CA MET A 38 -14.08 -10.19 -7.32
C MET A 38 -15.01 -11.05 -6.46
N ALA A 39 -16.20 -10.56 -6.14
CA ALA A 39 -17.20 -11.31 -5.37
C ALA A 39 -17.70 -12.59 -6.07
N LYS A 40 -17.59 -12.67 -7.40
CA LYS A 40 -18.00 -13.83 -8.22
C LYS A 40 -16.85 -14.76 -8.62
N SER A 41 -15.63 -14.44 -8.19
CA SER A 41 -14.43 -15.21 -8.55
C SER A 41 -14.39 -16.58 -7.85
N ASN A 42 -13.53 -17.49 -8.32
CA ASN A 42 -13.31 -18.78 -7.65
C ASN A 42 -12.41 -18.67 -6.41
N GLY A 43 -11.80 -17.51 -6.18
CA GLY A 43 -10.91 -17.28 -5.05
C GLY A 43 -10.14 -15.97 -5.20
N LEU A 44 -9.73 -15.39 -4.07
CA LEU A 44 -8.99 -14.15 -3.99
C LEU A 44 -7.59 -14.40 -3.46
N LEU A 45 -6.58 -14.11 -4.27
CA LEU A 45 -5.18 -14.13 -3.86
C LEU A 45 -4.82 -12.74 -3.34
N VAL A 46 -4.48 -12.64 -2.06
CA VAL A 46 -4.21 -11.37 -1.39
C VAL A 46 -2.78 -11.37 -0.88
N ASN A 47 -1.99 -10.38 -1.29
CA ASN A 47 -0.62 -10.18 -0.82
C ASN A 47 -0.61 -9.60 0.61
N THR A 48 -1.04 -10.43 1.56
CA THR A 48 -1.05 -10.17 3.00
C THR A 48 -0.87 -11.49 3.75
N PHE A 49 -0.80 -11.44 5.08
CA PHE A 49 -0.80 -12.62 5.95
C PHE A 49 -1.80 -12.42 7.10
N GLU A 50 -2.37 -13.52 7.59
CA GLU A 50 -3.51 -13.49 8.53
C GLU A 50 -3.22 -12.72 9.83
N LEU A 51 -1.99 -12.80 10.35
CA LEU A 51 -1.63 -12.09 11.57
C LEU A 51 -1.66 -10.56 11.39
N LEU A 52 -1.40 -10.04 10.19
CA LEU A 52 -1.46 -8.61 9.88
C LEU A 52 -2.90 -8.10 9.82
N GLU A 53 -3.77 -8.82 9.12
CA GLU A 53 -5.12 -8.38 8.73
C GLU A 53 -6.24 -9.22 9.36
N ARG A 54 -6.01 -9.75 10.58
CA ARG A 54 -6.89 -10.75 11.22
C ARG A 54 -8.37 -10.39 11.20
N LYS A 55 -8.71 -9.14 11.54
CA LYS A 55 -10.12 -8.69 11.61
C LYS A 55 -10.76 -8.65 10.23
N ALA A 56 -10.05 -8.11 9.23
CA ALA A 56 -10.55 -8.00 7.87
C ALA A 56 -10.73 -9.39 7.23
N ILE A 57 -9.73 -10.26 7.35
CA ILE A 57 -9.80 -11.64 6.82
C ILE A 57 -10.93 -12.43 7.49
N LYS A 58 -11.12 -12.29 8.80
CA LYS A 58 -12.24 -12.91 9.50
C LYS A 58 -13.60 -12.40 9.00
N ALA A 59 -13.78 -11.10 8.87
CA ALA A 59 -15.03 -10.51 8.40
C ALA A 59 -15.41 -11.01 7.00
N LEU A 60 -14.42 -11.08 6.11
CA LEU A 60 -14.60 -11.63 4.78
C LEU A 60 -14.97 -13.12 4.82
N SER A 61 -14.23 -13.92 5.60
CA SER A 61 -14.46 -15.37 5.74
C SER A 61 -15.81 -15.71 6.37
N ASP A 62 -16.28 -14.85 7.28
CA ASP A 62 -17.60 -14.96 7.93
C ASP A 62 -18.74 -14.47 7.00
N GLY A 63 -18.45 -14.04 5.76
CA GLY A 63 -19.46 -13.64 4.77
C GLY A 63 -20.03 -12.24 4.95
N LEU A 64 -19.43 -11.39 5.79
CA LEU A 64 -20.05 -10.12 6.19
C LEU A 64 -20.00 -9.02 5.10
N CYS A 65 -19.13 -9.18 4.11
CA CYS A 65 -18.84 -8.13 3.12
C CYS A 65 -19.50 -8.33 1.76
N VAL A 66 -20.10 -9.50 1.49
CA VAL A 66 -20.77 -9.81 0.22
C VAL A 66 -22.25 -10.05 0.52
N PRO A 67 -23.12 -9.02 0.40
CA PRO A 67 -24.52 -9.14 0.79
C PRO A 67 -25.33 -10.09 -0.12
N ASP A 68 -24.92 -10.21 -1.39
CA ASP A 68 -25.68 -10.94 -2.42
C ASP A 68 -25.16 -12.38 -2.67
N GLY A 69 -24.27 -12.90 -1.82
CA GLY A 69 -23.70 -14.24 -2.01
C GLY A 69 -22.57 -14.61 -1.03
N PRO A 70 -22.04 -15.83 -1.12
CA PRO A 70 -20.91 -16.24 -0.30
C PRO A 70 -19.64 -15.47 -0.70
N THR A 71 -18.81 -15.12 0.29
CA THR A 71 -17.46 -14.65 0.00
C THR A 71 -16.65 -15.77 -0.65
N PRO A 72 -15.94 -15.52 -1.78
CA PRO A 72 -15.05 -16.51 -2.37
C PRO A 72 -13.89 -16.87 -1.42
N PRO A 73 -13.26 -18.06 -1.54
CA PRO A 73 -12.11 -18.44 -0.72
C PRO A 73 -10.98 -17.40 -0.79
N ILE A 74 -10.39 -17.07 0.35
CA ILE A 74 -9.30 -16.08 0.45
C ILE A 74 -7.98 -16.77 0.75
N PHE A 75 -7.00 -16.51 -0.10
CA PHE A 75 -5.65 -17.04 0.02
C PHE A 75 -4.69 -15.90 0.33
N CYS A 76 -4.28 -15.80 1.59
CA CYS A 76 -3.23 -14.88 2.02
C CYS A 76 -1.87 -15.48 1.64
N ILE A 77 -1.21 -14.90 0.62
CA ILE A 77 0.04 -15.43 0.04
C ILE A 77 1.24 -14.51 0.31
N GLY A 78 1.07 -13.50 1.15
CA GLY A 78 2.10 -12.50 1.43
C GLY A 78 3.05 -12.88 2.57
N PRO A 79 4.14 -12.12 2.72
CA PRO A 79 4.53 -10.99 1.86
C PRO A 79 5.24 -11.47 0.59
N LEU A 80 4.64 -11.19 -0.58
CA LEU A 80 5.29 -11.33 -1.88
C LEU A 80 6.10 -10.08 -2.13
N ILE A 81 7.42 -10.22 -2.01
CA ILE A 81 8.41 -9.17 -2.25
C ILE A 81 9.27 -9.63 -3.42
N SER A 82 9.55 -8.73 -4.36
CA SER A 82 10.46 -9.03 -5.46
C SER A 82 11.86 -9.33 -4.91
N SER A 83 12.38 -10.52 -5.19
CA SER A 83 13.77 -10.88 -4.89
C SER A 83 14.66 -10.49 -6.07
N SER A 84 14.95 -9.19 -6.24
CA SER A 84 15.78 -8.67 -7.32
C SER A 84 17.28 -8.79 -7.01
N ASN A 85 17.78 -9.99 -6.71
CA ASN A 85 19.19 -10.20 -6.36
C ASN A 85 19.89 -11.29 -7.20
N GLN A 86 19.47 -11.57 -8.44
CA GLN A 86 20.13 -12.61 -9.24
C GLN A 86 20.35 -12.33 -10.73
N ASP A 87 20.40 -11.06 -11.15
CA ASP A 87 20.90 -10.73 -12.50
C ASP A 87 22.16 -9.85 -12.40
N GLY A 88 23.29 -10.51 -12.12
CA GLY A 88 24.50 -10.40 -12.95
C GLY A 88 25.23 -9.08 -13.12
N ASP A 89 25.05 -8.07 -12.27
CA ASP A 89 25.99 -6.93 -12.23
C ASP A 89 26.90 -7.08 -11.00
N ASP A 90 28.17 -7.43 -11.23
CA ASP A 90 29.23 -7.66 -10.23
C ASP A 90 29.61 -6.37 -9.44
N HIS A 91 28.85 -5.29 -9.64
CA HIS A 91 29.03 -4.01 -8.98
C HIS A 91 27.80 -3.66 -8.15
N LEU A 92 27.94 -3.84 -6.83
CA LEU A 92 26.98 -3.31 -5.87
C LEU A 92 26.78 -1.80 -6.13
N HIS A 93 25.54 -1.37 -6.40
CA HIS A 93 25.22 0.02 -6.69
C HIS A 93 25.81 0.95 -5.62
N GLU A 94 26.36 2.11 -6.02
CA GLU A 94 27.09 3.03 -5.13
C GLU A 94 26.30 3.42 -3.86
N CYS A 95 24.97 3.59 -4.00
CA CYS A 95 24.06 3.84 -2.88
C CYS A 95 24.12 2.74 -1.80
N LEU A 96 24.19 1.47 -2.20
CA LEU A 96 24.28 0.34 -1.27
C LEU A 96 25.67 0.26 -0.62
N ASN A 97 26.74 0.60 -1.34
CA ASN A 97 28.08 0.71 -0.75
C ASN A 97 28.10 1.80 0.34
N TRP A 98 27.53 2.97 0.06
CA TRP A 98 27.40 4.04 1.05
C TRP A 98 26.55 3.60 2.25
N LEU A 99 25.40 2.97 2.02
CA LEU A 99 24.50 2.48 3.07
C LEU A 99 25.21 1.48 3.99
N ASN A 100 25.95 0.53 3.41
CA ASN A 100 26.70 -0.48 4.15
C ASN A 100 27.83 0.10 5.01
N SER A 101 28.31 1.31 4.71
CA SER A 101 29.33 2.00 5.52
C SER A 101 28.76 2.73 6.75
N GLN A 102 27.43 2.86 6.87
CA GLN A 102 26.81 3.56 7.99
C GLN A 102 26.61 2.65 9.21
N PRO A 103 26.61 3.21 10.45
CA PRO A 103 26.24 2.44 11.64
C PRO A 103 24.85 1.81 11.52
N SER A 104 24.69 0.63 12.14
CA SER A 104 23.40 -0.07 12.18
C SER A 104 22.28 0.84 12.69
N GLN A 105 21.11 0.77 12.04
CA GLN A 105 19.91 1.53 12.39
C GLN A 105 20.10 3.06 12.43
N SER A 106 21.08 3.60 11.69
CA SER A 106 21.37 5.05 11.68
C SER A 106 20.97 5.79 10.40
N VAL A 107 20.35 5.09 9.44
CA VAL A 107 19.89 5.67 8.17
C VAL A 107 18.38 5.55 8.07
N VAL A 108 17.73 6.63 7.65
CA VAL A 108 16.30 6.65 7.31
C VAL A 108 16.16 6.53 5.80
N PHE A 109 15.38 5.56 5.33
CA PHE A 109 14.99 5.47 3.92
C PHE A 109 13.72 6.27 3.68
N LEU A 110 13.75 7.19 2.73
CA LEU A 110 12.61 8.01 2.33
C LEU A 110 12.26 7.72 0.87
N CYS A 111 11.06 7.18 0.66
CA CYS A 111 10.52 6.90 -0.67
C CYS A 111 9.00 7.06 -0.64
N PHE A 112 8.44 7.75 -1.63
CA PHE A 112 6.99 7.95 -1.78
C PHE A 112 6.36 7.01 -2.82
N GLY A 113 7.11 6.00 -3.27
CA GLY A 113 6.71 5.11 -4.35
C GLY A 113 6.83 5.76 -5.73
N SER A 114 6.69 4.94 -6.78
CA SER A 114 6.87 5.37 -8.18
C SER A 114 5.90 6.48 -8.62
N MET A 115 4.69 6.49 -8.06
CA MET A 115 3.67 7.51 -8.36
C MET A 115 3.65 8.66 -7.34
N GLY A 116 4.56 8.68 -6.37
CA GLY A 116 4.56 9.64 -5.28
C GLY A 116 4.93 11.07 -5.70
N LEU A 117 5.67 11.24 -6.80
CA LEU A 117 6.11 12.57 -7.26
C LEU A 117 4.96 13.45 -7.75
N GLU A 118 3.88 12.86 -8.26
CA GLU A 118 2.69 13.61 -8.69
C GLU A 118 1.85 14.11 -7.51
N LEU A 119 2.10 13.62 -6.29
CA LEU A 119 1.33 13.98 -5.10
C LEU A 119 1.79 15.29 -4.44
N PHE A 120 3.03 15.74 -4.68
CA PHE A 120 3.63 16.85 -3.93
C PHE A 120 3.96 18.04 -4.82
N SER A 121 3.58 19.23 -4.37
CA SER A 121 4.05 20.48 -4.97
C SER A 121 5.55 20.70 -4.72
N ALA A 122 6.20 21.48 -5.58
CA ALA A 122 7.60 21.88 -5.39
C ALA A 122 7.85 22.55 -4.03
N LYS A 123 6.86 23.30 -3.51
CA LYS A 123 6.94 23.89 -2.17
C LYS A 123 6.98 22.81 -1.10
N GLN A 124 6.13 21.79 -1.16
CA GLN A 124 6.14 20.69 -0.19
C GLN A 124 7.44 19.90 -0.25
N LEU A 125 7.95 19.59 -1.45
CA LEU A 125 9.24 18.92 -1.62
C LEU A 125 10.38 19.73 -0.98
N ARG A 126 10.39 21.06 -1.18
CA ARG A 126 11.37 21.96 -0.57
C ARG A 126 11.28 21.96 0.95
N GLU A 127 10.08 22.07 1.53
CA GLU A 127 9.92 22.05 2.99
C GLU A 127 10.34 20.71 3.59
N MET A 128 10.08 19.58 2.90
CA MET A 128 10.58 18.28 3.31
C MET A 128 12.12 18.22 3.28
N ALA A 129 12.75 18.72 2.21
CA ALA A 129 14.21 18.78 2.12
C ALA A 129 14.83 19.62 3.25
N VAL A 130 14.27 20.80 3.53
CA VAL A 130 14.72 21.66 4.63
C VAL A 130 14.52 20.99 5.99
N GLY A 131 13.37 20.32 6.20
CA GLY A 131 13.11 19.59 7.44
C GLY A 131 14.12 18.46 7.67
N LEU A 132 14.43 17.72 6.61
CA LEU A 132 15.40 16.62 6.63
C LEU A 132 16.83 17.11 6.90
N GLU A 133 17.27 18.21 6.27
CA GLU A 133 18.58 18.82 6.51
C GLU A 133 18.76 19.27 7.97
N ASN A 134 17.68 19.74 8.60
CA ASN A 134 17.69 20.13 10.00
C ASN A 134 17.72 18.93 10.97
N THR A 135 17.50 17.71 10.50
CA THR A 135 17.69 16.50 11.30
C THR A 135 19.13 16.02 11.19
N LEU A 136 19.76 15.63 12.31
CA LEU A 136 21.10 15.03 12.30
C LEU A 136 21.11 13.57 11.80
N SER A 137 20.05 13.14 11.11
CA SER A 137 19.87 11.79 10.61
C SER A 137 20.47 11.65 9.22
N ARG A 138 21.10 10.52 8.94
CA ARG A 138 21.52 10.16 7.58
C ARG A 138 20.31 9.65 6.81
N ILE A 139 20.13 10.08 5.57
CA ILE A 139 18.94 9.78 4.78
C ILE A 139 19.35 9.20 3.44
N ALA A 140 18.68 8.12 3.04
CA ALA A 140 18.72 7.58 1.68
C ALA A 140 17.39 7.89 0.99
N THR A 141 17.44 8.47 -0.22
CA THR A 141 16.27 8.77 -1.05
C THR A 141 16.27 7.92 -2.31
N SER A 142 15.09 7.48 -2.76
CA SER A 142 14.88 6.80 -4.05
C SER A 142 14.24 7.70 -5.08
#